data_AF-A0AAU1PJA2-F1
#
_entry.id   AF-A0AAU1PJA2-F1
#
_cell.length_a   1.000
_cell.length_b   1.000
_cell.length_c   1.000
_cell.angle_alpha   90.00
_cell.angle_beta   90.00
_cell.angle_gamma   90.00
#
_symmetry.space_group_name_H-M   'P 1'
#
loop_
_entity.id
_entity.type
_entity.pdbx_description
1 polymer ?
#
loop_
_entity_poly.entity_id
_entity_poly.type
_entity_poly.pdbx_seq_one_letter_code
_entity_poly.pdbx_strand_id
1 'polypeptide(L)' 'MCVQTSAPRLSFMAVGDLRDALTALERGEGPTAIAALMSIDAESWRVVEHRLAVVGGDLRQLLERAGLADAPTGPLA' A
#
# COMPACT_ATOMS: atom_id res chain seq x y z
N MET A 1 5.99 33.12 -8.69
CA MET A 1 6.98 32.29 -7.97
C MET A 1 6.32 30.92 -7.77
N CYS A 2 6.58 29.96 -8.66
CA CYS A 2 5.95 28.64 -8.56
C CYS A 2 6.68 27.85 -7.48
N VAL A 3 5.98 27.53 -6.38
CA VAL A 3 6.50 26.59 -5.38
C VAL A 3 6.56 25.22 -6.05
N GLN A 4 7.74 24.85 -6.53
CA GLN A 4 8.01 23.47 -6.89
C GLN A 4 8.21 22.73 -5.57
N THR A 5 7.10 22.28 -4.98
CA THR A 5 7.13 21.29 -3.90
C THR A 5 7.82 20.08 -4.50
N SER A 6 9.11 19.93 -4.24
CA SER A 6 9.88 18.73 -4.60
C SER A 6 9.26 17.59 -3.82
N ALA A 7 8.19 17.00 -4.38
CA ALA A 7 7.49 15.90 -3.78
C ALA A 7 8.55 14.84 -3.49
N PRO A 8 8.67 14.36 -2.25
CA PRO A 8 9.69 13.39 -1.91
C PRO A 8 9.53 12.21 -2.87
N ARG A 9 10.64 11.84 -3.54
CA ARG A 9 10.56 11.01 -4.74
C ARG A 9 10.41 9.56 -4.31
N LEU A 10 9.18 9.04 -4.42
CA LEU A 10 8.96 7.60 -4.43
C LEU A 10 9.76 6.99 -5.58
N SER A 11 10.68 6.09 -5.24
CA SER A 11 11.33 5.27 -6.25
C SER A 11 10.28 4.45 -6.98
N PHE A 12 10.37 4.39 -8.31
CA PHE A 12 9.49 3.54 -9.12
C PHE A 12 9.54 2.06 -8.69
N MET A 13 10.68 1.62 -8.16
CA MET A 13 10.86 0.30 -7.56
C MET A 13 9.91 0.11 -6.37
N ALA A 14 9.96 0.97 -5.36
CA ALA A 14 9.08 0.92 -4.19
C ALA A 14 7.58 1.00 -4.55
N VAL A 15 7.22 1.71 -5.62
CA VAL A 15 5.84 1.71 -6.15
C VAL A 15 5.47 0.35 -6.75
N GLY A 16 6.41 -0.30 -7.44
CA GLY A 16 6.27 -1.66 -7.93
C GLY A 16 6.09 -2.67 -6.80
N ASP A 17 6.94 -2.60 -5.78
CA ASP A 17 6.87 -3.45 -4.57
C ASP A 17 5.55 -3.24 -3.81
N LEU A 18 5.10 -1.99 -3.65
CA LEU A 18 3.80 -1.69 -3.04
C LEU A 18 2.63 -2.28 -3.84
N ARG A 19 2.65 -2.16 -5.16
CA ARG A 19 1.62 -2.74 -6.02
C ARG A 19 1.62 -4.27 -5.94
N ASP A 20 2.80 -4.88 -5.88
CA ASP A 20 2.95 -6.33 -5.73
C ASP A 20 2.38 -6.79 -4.39
N ALA A 21 2.70 -6.06 -3.30
CA ALA A 21 2.14 -6.31 -1.99
C ALA A 21 0.60 -6.23 -1.98
N LEU A 22 0.01 -5.20 -2.60
CA LEU A 22 -1.44 -5.08 -2.71
C LEU A 22 -2.06 -6.20 -3.54
N THR A 23 -1.42 -6.59 -4.65
CA THR A 23 -1.87 -7.70 -5.50
C THR A 23 -1.81 -9.03 -4.74
N ALA A 24 -0.76 -9.25 -3.93
CA ALA A 24 -0.64 -10.41 -3.06
C ALA A 24 -1.72 -10.42 -1.97
N LEU A 25 -2.06 -9.26 -1.39
CA LEU A 25 -3.18 -9.15 -0.45
C LEU A 25 -4.52 -9.49 -1.11
N GLU A 26 -4.77 -9.00 -2.32
CA GLU A 26 -5.99 -9.34 -3.09
C GLU A 26 -6.08 -10.85 -3.42
N ARG A 27 -4.94 -11.54 -3.50
CA ARG A 27 -4.89 -12.99 -3.73
C ARG A 27 -4.96 -13.83 -2.46
N GLY A 28 -5.06 -13.21 -1.29
CA GLY A 28 -4.97 -13.89 0.00
C GLY A 28 -3.56 -14.38 0.36
N GLU A 29 -2.54 -13.95 -0.39
CA GLU A 29 -1.13 -14.31 -0.20
C GLU A 29 -0.48 -13.39 0.84
N GLY A 30 -1.03 -13.40 2.07
CA GLY A 30 -0.53 -12.62 3.21
C GLY A 30 0.99 -12.66 3.42
N PRO A 31 1.68 -13.83 3.41
CA PRO A 31 3.13 -13.86 3.57
C PRO A 31 3.89 -13.18 2.42
N THR A 32 3.41 -13.30 1.18
CA THR A 32 3.99 -12.62 0.00
C THR A 32 3.81 -11.12 0.10
N ALA A 33 2.63 -10.67 0.53
CA ALA A 33 2.37 -9.26 0.79
C ALA A 33 3.31 -8.67 1.85
N ILE A 34 3.49 -9.37 2.97
CA ILE A 34 4.39 -8.92 4.03
C ILE A 34 5.84 -8.85 3.51
N ALA A 35 6.29 -9.85 2.75
CA ALA A 35 7.62 -9.84 2.16
C ALA A 35 7.85 -8.65 1.22
N ALA A 36 6.88 -8.35 0.35
CA ALA A 36 6.93 -7.19 -0.54
C ALA A 36 6.92 -5.85 0.23
N LEU A 37 6.11 -5.72 1.29
CA LEU A 37 6.12 -4.54 2.16
C LEU A 37 7.46 -4.36 2.89
N MET A 38 8.08 -5.45 3.33
CA MET A 38 9.40 -5.42 3.99
C MET A 38 10.54 -5.07 3.03
N SER A 39 10.33 -5.25 1.73
CA SER A 39 11.29 -4.85 0.69
C SER A 39 11.28 -3.33 0.41
N ILE A 40 10.27 -2.60 0.90
CA ILE A 40 10.15 -1.15 0.73
C ILE A 40 11.03 -0.41 1.75
N ASP A 41 11.95 0.44 1.27
CA ASP A 41 12.76 1.28 2.13
C ASP A 41 11.92 2.27 2.97
N ALA A 42 12.40 2.57 4.19
CA ALA A 42 11.73 3.46 5.13
C ALA A 42 11.48 4.88 4.58
N GLU A 43 12.35 5.39 3.70
CA GLU A 43 12.14 6.68 3.03
C GLU A 43 10.91 6.65 2.11
N SER A 44 10.78 5.58 1.32
CA SER A 44 9.62 5.38 0.45
C SER A 44 8.33 5.28 1.26
N TRP A 45 8.37 4.60 2.40
CA TRP A 45 7.22 4.49 3.31
C TRP A 45 6.73 5.83 3.84
N ARG A 46 7.63 6.72 4.24
CA ARG A 46 7.26 8.08 4.67
C ARG A 46 6.57 8.87 3.56
N VAL A 47 6.96 8.66 2.30
CA VAL A 47 6.28 9.31 1.18
C VAL A 47 4.91 8.73 0.93
N VAL A 48 4.76 7.40 1.01
CA VAL A 48 3.46 6.74 0.90
C VAL A 48 2.52 7.26 1.99
N GLU A 49 2.97 7.28 3.24
CA GLU A 49 2.20 7.82 4.37
C GLU A 49 1.83 9.29 4.15
N HIS A 50 2.78 10.12 3.69
CA HIS A 50 2.52 11.53 3.40
C HIS A 50 1.45 11.70 2.31
N ARG A 51 1.53 10.91 1.22
CA ARG A 51 0.52 10.95 0.16
C ARG A 51 -0.82 10.43 0.63
N LEU A 52 -0.83 9.38 1.44
CA LEU A 52 -2.05 8.82 1.99
C LEU A 52 -2.75 9.82 2.91
N ALA A 53 -1.99 10.50 3.76
CA ALA A 53 -2.48 11.58 4.60
C ALA A 53 -3.06 12.75 3.78
N VAL A 54 -2.44 13.09 2.64
CA VAL A 54 -2.97 14.10 1.70
C VAL A 54 -4.30 13.66 1.07
N VAL A 55 -4.47 12.37 0.79
CA VAL A 55 -5.71 11.80 0.23
C VAL A 55 -6.74 11.50 1.35
N GLY A 56 -6.39 11.73 2.62
CA GLY A 56 -7.25 11.48 3.78
C GLY A 56 -7.42 10.00 4.11
N GLY A 57 -6.53 9.14 3.62
CA GLY A 57 -6.53 7.71 3.90
C GLY A 57 -5.48 7.32 4.94
N ASP A 58 -5.73 6.24 5.66
CA ASP A 58 -4.79 5.62 6.59
C ASP A 58 -4.31 4.27 6.06
N LEU A 59 -3.01 3.97 6.22
CA LEU A 59 -2.40 2.78 5.61
C LEU A 59 -3.05 1.53 6.20
N ARG A 60 -3.39 1.57 7.49
CA ARG A 60 -4.10 0.48 8.15
C ARG A 60 -5.48 0.27 7.54
N GLN A 61 -6.25 1.35 7.31
CA GLN A 61 -7.55 1.21 6.65
C GLN A 61 -7.43 0.65 5.24
N LEU A 62 -6.38 1.02 4.51
CA LEU A 62 -6.15 0.51 3.16
C LEU A 62 -5.81 -0.98 3.19
N LEU A 63 -4.96 -1.41 4.12
CA LEU A 63 -4.61 -2.81 4.35
C LEU A 63 -5.80 -3.63 4.86
N GLU A 64 -6.61 -3.09 5.76
CA GLU A 64 -7.84 -3.73 6.23
C GLU A 64 -8.83 -3.92 5.09
N ARG A 65 -9.00 -2.91 4.21
CA ARG A 65 -9.85 -3.02 3.01
C ARG A 65 -9.30 -4.03 2.00
N ALA A 66 -7.98 -4.07 1.82
CA ALA A 66 -7.33 -5.05 0.94
C ALA A 66 -7.44 -6.48 1.48
N GLY A 67 -7.33 -6.67 2.80
CA GLY A 67 -7.49 -7.97 3.46
C GLY A 67 -8.95 -8.43 3.58
N LEU A 68 -9.91 -7.50 3.72
CA LEU A 68 -11.35 -7.80 3.74
C LEU A 68 -11.89 -8.20 2.36
N ALA A 69 -11.17 -7.93 1.26
CA ALA A 69 -11.54 -8.38 -0.08
C ALA A 69 -11.52 -9.92 -0.21
N ASP A 70 -10.87 -10.63 0.72
CA ASP A 70 -10.86 -12.09 0.85
C ASP A 70 -11.79 -12.60 1.98
N ALA A 71 -12.81 -11.84 2.40
CA ALA A 71 -13.95 -12.48 3.04
C ALA A 71 -14.79 -13.12 1.92
N PRO A 72 -14.80 -14.45 1.73
CA PRO A 72 -15.78 -15.08 0.88
C PRO A 72 -17.16 -14.76 1.47
N THR A 73 -17.82 -13.75 0.93
CA THR A 73 -19.25 -13.55 1.09
C THR A 73 -19.96 -14.58 0.21
N GLY A 74 -19.72 -15.86 0.52
CA GLY A 74 -20.67 -16.92 0.24
C GLY A 74 -21.64 -16.98 1.42
N PRO A 75 -22.93 -16.68 1.26
CA PRO A 75 -23.90 -17.01 2.29
C PRO A 75 -23.89 -18.54 2.46
N LEU A 76 -23.49 -19.01 3.64
CA LEU A 76 -23.86 -20.34 4.10
C LEU A 76 -25.37 -20.29 4.38
N ALA A 77 -26.16 -20.65 3.36
CA ALA A 77 -27.59 -20.93 3.43
C ALA A 77 -27.86 -22.26 2.73
#